data_AF-Q6PTS6-F1
#
_entry.id   AF-Q6PTS6-F1
#
_cell.length_a   1.000
_cell.length_b   1.000
_cell.length_c   1.000
_cell.angle_alpha   90.00
_cell.angle_beta   90.00
_cell.angle_gamma   90.00
#
_symmetry.space_group_name_H-M   'P 1'
#
loop_
_entity.id
_entity.type
_entity.pdbx_description
1 polymer ?
#
loop_
_entity_poly.entity_id
_entity_poly.type
_entity_poly.pdbx_seq_one_letter_code
_entity_poly.pdbx_strand_id
1 'polypeptide(L)'
;DISKYTKASIFDTIGKKTPIGVRFSTVGGESGSADSARDPRGFAVKFYTQDGNWDLVGNNTPIFFIRDPILFPSFIHTQKRNPVTHLKDPDMFWDFISLRPETTHQVSFLFSDRGTPDGYRHMNGYGSHTFKMVNKDDQPVYCKFHFKTDQGIKNMNAEQAAQMSADDPDYSIRDLYNAIASGNSPSWTLKIQVMTFEQAGKFEFNPFDLTKIWPQKDYPLIPVGRMVLNLNPKNYFAEVEQIAFSPSHMIPGIEASPDKMLQG
;
A
#
# COMPACT_ATOMS: atom_id res chain seq x y z
N ASP A 1 12.61 -11.04 -15.38
CA ASP A 1 13.33 -11.97 -14.49
C ASP A 1 14.08 -11.14 -13.45
N ILE A 2 13.91 -11.47 -12.16
CA ILE A 2 14.58 -10.80 -11.04
C ILE A 2 15.34 -11.78 -10.12
N SER A 3 15.58 -13.01 -10.57
CA SER A 3 16.27 -14.08 -9.82
C SER A 3 17.67 -13.69 -9.33
N LYS A 4 18.33 -12.74 -9.99
CA LYS A 4 19.60 -12.15 -9.52
C LYS A 4 19.50 -11.41 -8.17
N TYR A 5 18.30 -10.97 -7.78
CA TYR A 5 18.06 -10.22 -6.55
C TYR A 5 17.41 -11.05 -5.45
N THR A 6 16.63 -12.07 -5.80
CA THR A 6 15.83 -12.84 -4.85
C THR A 6 15.75 -14.32 -5.22
N LYS A 7 15.79 -15.19 -4.22
CA LYS A 7 15.51 -16.63 -4.34
C LYS A 7 14.04 -16.99 -4.11
N ALA A 8 13.16 -15.99 -3.95
CA ALA A 8 11.74 -16.22 -3.70
C ALA A 8 11.10 -17.01 -4.84
N SER A 9 10.52 -18.15 -4.50
CA SER A 9 9.99 -19.10 -5.49
C SER A 9 8.89 -18.54 -6.37
N ILE A 10 8.16 -17.51 -5.94
CA ILE A 10 7.14 -16.86 -6.77
C ILE A 10 7.73 -16.15 -8.01
N PHE A 11 9.04 -15.90 -8.02
CA PHE A 11 9.74 -15.20 -9.10
C PHE A 11 10.77 -16.07 -9.82
N ASP A 12 10.83 -17.38 -9.53
CA ASP A 12 11.83 -18.30 -10.08
C ASP A 12 11.68 -18.58 -11.58
N THR A 13 10.47 -18.40 -12.12
CA THR A 13 10.11 -18.79 -13.50
C THR A 13 9.22 -17.73 -14.12
N ILE A 14 9.59 -17.24 -15.32
CA ILE A 14 8.74 -16.33 -16.08
C ILE A 14 7.43 -17.04 -16.46
N GLY A 15 6.30 -16.39 -16.19
CA GLY A 15 4.97 -16.94 -16.49
C GLY A 15 4.39 -17.82 -15.38
N LYS A 16 5.12 -18.06 -14.28
CA LYS A 16 4.58 -18.70 -13.08
C LYS A 16 3.37 -17.91 -12.57
N LYS A 17 2.29 -18.63 -12.25
CA LYS A 17 1.08 -18.06 -11.68
C LYS A 17 1.00 -18.42 -10.21
N THR A 18 0.75 -17.41 -9.37
CA THR A 18 0.55 -17.57 -7.93
C THR A 18 -0.83 -17.03 -7.59
N PRO A 19 -1.72 -17.83 -6.98
CA PRO A 19 -3.00 -17.33 -6.49
C PRO A 19 -2.78 -16.20 -5.48
N ILE A 20 -3.71 -15.25 -5.44
CA ILE A 20 -3.65 -14.10 -4.54
C ILE A 20 -4.99 -13.78 -3.90
N GLY A 21 -4.96 -13.16 -2.73
CA GLY A 21 -6.08 -12.46 -2.12
C GLY A 21 -5.73 -10.99 -1.94
N VAL A 22 -6.64 -10.07 -2.27
CA VAL A 22 -6.41 -8.62 -2.19
C VAL A 22 -7.54 -7.95 -1.44
N ARG A 23 -7.20 -7.03 -0.54
CA ARG A 23 -8.16 -6.16 0.15
C ARG A 23 -7.73 -4.71 0.00
N PHE A 24 -8.66 -3.90 -0.48
CA PHE A 24 -8.55 -2.45 -0.46
C PHE A 24 -9.37 -1.87 0.69
N SER A 25 -9.01 -0.68 1.17
CA SER A 25 -9.75 -0.01 2.23
C SER A 25 -9.42 1.47 2.33
N THR A 26 -10.23 2.21 3.08
CA THR A 26 -9.84 3.45 3.75
C THR A 26 -9.08 3.14 5.06
N VAL A 27 -8.76 4.16 5.87
CA VAL A 27 -7.98 4.05 7.11
C VAL A 27 -8.73 4.61 8.33
N GLY A 28 -9.15 5.87 8.27
CA GLY A 28 -9.74 6.58 9.41
C GLY A 28 -11.19 6.18 9.70
N GLY A 29 -11.93 5.78 8.67
CA GLY A 29 -13.35 5.43 8.75
C GLY A 29 -13.65 4.11 9.45
N GLU A 30 -14.86 3.99 10.00
CA GLU A 30 -15.42 2.72 10.47
C GLU A 30 -16.11 1.96 9.31
N SER A 31 -16.62 0.75 9.55
CA SER A 31 -17.14 -0.13 8.49
C SER A 31 -18.32 0.44 7.68
N GLY A 32 -19.03 1.45 8.18
CA GLY A 32 -20.12 2.14 7.46
C GLY A 32 -19.74 3.52 6.93
N SER A 33 -18.44 3.86 6.88
CA SER A 33 -17.97 5.14 6.35
C SER A 33 -17.91 5.13 4.81
N ALA A 34 -17.96 6.32 4.21
CA ALA A 34 -17.96 6.44 2.76
C ALA A 34 -16.59 6.15 2.13
N ASP A 35 -16.58 5.31 1.10
CA ASP A 35 -15.43 4.91 0.29
C ASP A 35 -14.72 6.11 -0.39
N SER A 36 -15.44 7.20 -0.66
CA SER A 36 -14.93 8.40 -1.35
C SER A 36 -14.19 9.38 -0.43
N ALA A 37 -14.11 9.13 0.89
CA ALA A 37 -13.47 10.03 1.85
C ALA A 37 -11.99 10.31 1.52
N ARG A 38 -11.49 11.52 1.83
CA ARG A 38 -10.05 11.83 1.71
C ARG A 38 -9.26 11.04 2.74
N ASP A 39 -8.44 10.11 2.27
CA ASP A 39 -7.70 9.18 3.13
C ASP A 39 -6.61 8.47 2.30
N PRO A 40 -5.49 7.97 2.86
CA PRO A 40 -4.75 6.91 2.19
C PRO A 40 -5.68 5.73 1.92
N ARG A 41 -5.32 4.91 0.94
CA ARG A 41 -6.02 3.63 0.69
C ARG A 41 -5.11 2.46 1.00
N GLY A 42 -5.63 1.52 1.77
CA GLY A 42 -5.01 0.21 1.97
C GLY A 42 -4.94 -0.54 0.64
N PHE A 43 -3.81 -1.21 0.41
CA PHE A 43 -3.57 -2.07 -0.74
C PHE A 43 -2.81 -3.31 -0.26
N ALA A 44 -3.52 -4.22 0.40
CA ALA A 44 -2.95 -5.44 0.94
C ALA A 44 -3.06 -6.59 -0.05
N VAL A 45 -1.95 -7.28 -0.31
CA VAL A 45 -1.88 -8.43 -1.23
C VAL A 45 -1.29 -9.63 -0.48
N LYS A 46 -2.03 -10.74 -0.46
CA LYS A 46 -1.60 -12.05 0.04
C LYS A 46 -1.29 -12.94 -1.15
N PHE A 47 -0.10 -13.49 -1.19
CA PHE A 47 0.36 -14.45 -2.19
C PHE A 47 0.36 -15.85 -1.58
N TYR A 48 -0.38 -16.77 -2.17
CA TYR A 48 -0.42 -18.17 -1.75
C TYR A 48 0.69 -18.95 -2.45
N THR A 49 1.86 -19.00 -1.83
CA THR A 49 3.09 -19.54 -2.43
C THR A 49 3.36 -20.97 -1.95
N GLN A 50 4.28 -21.67 -2.63
CA GLN A 50 4.71 -23.00 -2.22
C GLN A 50 5.53 -23.00 -0.91
N ASP A 51 6.11 -21.85 -0.54
CA ASP A 51 6.93 -21.68 0.67
C ASP A 51 6.14 -21.03 1.82
N GLY A 52 4.81 -21.01 1.73
CA GLY A 52 3.91 -20.34 2.66
C GLY A 52 3.30 -19.07 2.09
N ASN A 53 2.54 -18.34 2.93
CA ASN A 53 1.94 -17.07 2.51
C ASN A 53 2.98 -15.95 2.56
N TRP A 54 3.00 -15.12 1.53
CA TRP A 54 3.66 -13.81 1.59
C TRP A 54 2.59 -12.72 1.58
N ASP A 55 2.61 -11.84 2.59
CA ASP A 55 1.73 -10.69 2.64
C ASP A 55 2.52 -9.41 2.38
N LEU A 56 2.18 -8.70 1.30
CA LEU A 56 2.65 -7.36 1.02
C LEU A 56 1.54 -6.37 1.40
N VAL A 57 1.62 -5.86 2.63
CA VAL A 57 0.61 -4.99 3.24
C VAL A 57 0.91 -3.53 2.90
N GLY A 58 0.50 -3.13 1.70
CA GLY A 58 0.81 -1.82 1.14
C GLY A 58 -0.28 -0.76 1.32
N ASN A 59 0.01 0.43 0.79
CA ASN A 59 -0.92 1.55 0.64
C ASN A 59 -0.88 2.10 -0.80
N ASN A 60 -1.78 3.02 -1.13
CA ASN A 60 -1.78 3.75 -2.40
C ASN A 60 -0.79 4.93 -2.48
N THR A 61 0.05 5.07 -1.46
CA THR A 61 1.14 6.05 -1.33
C THR A 61 2.46 5.33 -1.09
N PRO A 62 3.61 5.80 -1.62
CA PRO A 62 4.92 5.20 -1.38
C PRO A 62 5.55 5.58 -0.03
N ILE A 63 4.90 6.43 0.76
CA ILE A 63 5.39 7.00 2.01
C ILE A 63 4.29 6.98 3.07
N PHE A 64 4.64 7.32 4.31
CA PHE A 64 3.67 7.46 5.40
C PHE A 64 3.89 8.74 6.23
N PHE A 65 2.97 9.01 7.15
CA PHE A 65 2.97 10.23 7.98
C PHE A 65 4.11 10.23 9.01
N ILE A 66 4.50 9.06 9.48
CA ILE A 66 5.46 8.89 10.57
C ILE A 66 6.51 7.85 10.19
N ARG A 67 7.62 7.88 10.93
CA ARG A 67 8.80 7.02 10.74
C ARG A 67 9.25 6.30 12.01
N ASP A 68 8.41 6.32 13.04
CA ASP A 68 8.65 5.63 14.31
C ASP A 68 7.32 5.06 14.84
N PRO A 69 7.24 3.74 15.07
CA PRO A 69 5.97 3.06 15.37
C PRO A 69 5.37 3.49 16.71
N ILE A 70 6.16 4.05 17.63
CA ILE A 70 5.66 4.55 18.92
C ILE A 70 4.58 5.63 18.75
N LEU A 71 4.62 6.36 17.63
CA LEU A 71 3.66 7.42 17.33
C LEU A 71 2.39 6.90 16.65
N PHE A 72 2.35 5.64 16.20
CA PHE A 72 1.24 5.13 15.39
C PHE A 72 -0.11 5.15 16.13
N PRO A 73 -0.22 4.72 17.41
CA PRO A 73 -1.47 4.83 18.15
C PRO A 73 -1.93 6.29 18.30
N SER A 74 -1.02 7.20 18.67
CA SER A 74 -1.33 8.63 18.81
C SER A 74 -1.78 9.26 17.49
N PHE A 75 -1.08 8.95 16.40
CA PHE A 75 -1.47 9.37 15.06
C PHE A 75 -2.88 8.88 14.74
N ILE A 76 -3.17 7.58 14.83
CA ILE A 76 -4.48 7.03 14.47
C ILE A 76 -5.60 7.61 15.34
N HIS A 77 -5.38 7.89 16.63
CA HIS A 77 -6.36 8.57 17.48
C HIS A 77 -6.73 9.95 16.91
N THR A 78 -5.75 10.74 16.48
CA THR A 78 -5.97 12.10 15.93
C THR A 78 -6.71 12.09 14.58
N GLN A 79 -6.62 10.98 13.83
CA GLN A 79 -7.33 10.82 12.55
C GLN A 79 -8.78 10.32 12.75
N LYS A 80 -9.11 9.86 13.96
CA LYS A 80 -10.39 9.26 14.30
C LYS A 80 -11.25 10.23 15.11
N ARG A 81 -11.97 9.74 16.12
CA ARG A 81 -13.03 10.48 16.80
C ARG A 81 -12.49 10.98 18.14
N ASN A 82 -12.88 12.20 18.50
CA ASN A 82 -12.63 12.75 19.82
C ASN A 82 -13.20 11.82 20.90
N PRO A 83 -12.46 11.52 21.97
CA PRO A 83 -12.86 10.53 22.97
C PRO A 83 -14.08 10.92 23.81
N VAL A 84 -14.44 12.22 23.85
CA VAL A 84 -15.59 12.72 24.61
C VAL A 84 -16.82 12.86 23.72
N THR A 85 -16.66 13.47 22.53
CA THR A 85 -17.81 13.81 21.66
C THR A 85 -18.11 12.73 20.63
N HIS A 86 -17.17 11.82 20.38
CA HIS A 86 -17.24 10.82 19.31
C HIS A 86 -17.36 11.43 17.88
N LEU A 87 -17.03 12.71 17.73
CA LEU A 87 -17.00 13.43 16.44
C LEU A 87 -15.58 13.51 15.88
N LYS A 88 -15.44 13.76 14.57
CA LYS A 88 -14.16 14.14 13.97
C LYS A 88 -13.72 15.50 14.50
N ASP A 89 -12.43 15.67 14.74
CA ASP A 89 -11.88 16.81 15.46
C ASP A 89 -10.70 17.41 14.68
N PRO A 90 -10.86 18.60 14.06
CA PRO A 90 -9.80 19.22 13.27
C PRO A 90 -8.65 19.72 14.16
N ASP A 91 -8.90 20.06 15.42
CA ASP A 91 -7.83 20.49 16.34
C ASP A 91 -6.93 19.31 16.65
N MET A 92 -7.48 18.14 16.99
CA MET A 92 -6.68 16.92 17.19
C MET A 92 -5.86 16.56 15.95
N PHE A 93 -6.48 16.62 14.76
CA PHE A 93 -5.83 16.31 13.49
C PHE A 93 -4.64 17.23 13.21
N TRP A 94 -4.86 18.55 13.30
CA TRP A 94 -3.83 19.54 12.96
C TRP A 94 -2.81 19.78 14.08
N ASP A 95 -3.17 19.58 15.34
CA ASP A 95 -2.23 19.63 16.47
C ASP A 95 -1.11 18.59 16.28
N PHE A 96 -1.47 17.32 16.04
CA PHE A 96 -0.47 16.29 15.78
C PHE A 96 0.38 16.59 14.55
N ILE A 97 -0.23 16.97 13.43
CA ILE A 97 0.49 17.22 12.17
C ILE A 97 1.44 18.43 12.31
N SER A 98 0.99 19.51 12.93
CA SER A 98 1.79 20.74 13.07
C SER A 98 3.00 20.56 14.00
N LEU A 99 2.89 19.66 14.99
CA LEU A 99 3.97 19.33 15.92
C LEU A 99 4.93 18.25 15.39
N ARG A 100 4.55 17.54 14.31
CA ARG A 100 5.32 16.44 13.71
C ARG A 100 5.66 16.75 12.25
N PRO A 101 6.70 17.57 11.97
CA PRO A 101 7.03 18.00 10.61
C PRO A 101 7.45 16.86 9.67
N GLU A 102 7.77 15.67 10.18
CA GLU A 102 7.98 14.49 9.32
C GLU A 102 6.73 14.09 8.52
N THR A 103 5.54 14.52 8.95
CA THR A 103 4.26 14.26 8.28
C THR A 103 4.11 15.01 6.97
N THR A 104 4.84 16.11 6.76
CA THR A 104 4.61 17.08 5.67
C THR A 104 4.57 16.44 4.30
N HIS A 105 5.43 15.46 4.01
CA HIS A 105 5.47 14.83 2.69
C HIS A 105 4.19 14.03 2.41
N GLN A 106 3.74 13.21 3.37
CA GLN A 106 2.51 12.44 3.22
C GLN A 106 1.27 13.32 3.30
N VAL A 107 1.27 14.39 4.09
CA VAL A 107 0.18 15.39 4.12
C VAL A 107 0.05 16.06 2.75
N SER A 108 1.16 16.43 2.12
CA SER A 108 1.16 17.00 0.76
C SER A 108 0.58 16.01 -0.26
N PHE A 109 0.92 14.72 -0.14
CA PHE A 109 0.33 13.67 -0.98
C PHE A 109 -1.17 13.50 -0.71
N LEU A 110 -1.58 13.43 0.56
CA LEU A 110 -2.97 13.23 0.99
C LEU A 110 -3.88 14.37 0.52
N PHE A 111 -3.42 15.62 0.58
CA PHE A 111 -4.21 16.78 0.18
C PHE A 111 -4.10 17.13 -1.31
N SER A 112 -3.28 16.40 -2.08
CA SER A 112 -3.39 16.41 -3.54
C SER A 112 -4.65 15.66 -4.01
N ASP A 113 -4.92 15.66 -5.31
CA ASP A 113 -6.02 14.90 -5.92
C ASP A 113 -5.93 13.39 -5.60
N ARG A 114 -4.73 12.88 -5.32
CA ARG A 114 -4.48 11.47 -5.01
C ARG A 114 -5.08 11.00 -3.68
N GLY A 115 -5.53 11.91 -2.82
CA GLY A 115 -6.24 11.59 -1.57
C GLY A 115 -7.67 11.08 -1.75
N THR A 116 -8.25 11.26 -2.93
CA THR A 116 -9.62 10.86 -3.29
C THR A 116 -9.61 10.10 -4.62
N PRO A 117 -9.04 8.87 -4.67
CA PRO A 117 -9.02 8.07 -5.89
C PRO A 117 -10.42 7.71 -6.38
N ASP A 118 -10.59 7.68 -7.70
CA ASP A 118 -11.82 7.26 -8.37
C ASP A 118 -11.91 5.72 -8.38
N GLY A 119 -12.41 5.17 -7.28
CA GLY A 119 -12.47 3.72 -7.05
C GLY A 119 -11.08 3.09 -6.81
N TYR A 120 -11.07 1.80 -6.50
CA TYR A 120 -9.83 1.08 -6.20
C TYR A 120 -9.00 0.75 -7.46
N ARG A 121 -9.61 0.70 -8.64
CA ARG A 121 -8.94 0.30 -9.89
C ARG A 121 -7.99 1.38 -10.43
N HIS A 122 -8.25 2.64 -10.09
CA HIS A 122 -7.52 3.80 -10.63
C HIS A 122 -6.46 4.36 -9.68
N MET A 123 -5.92 3.52 -8.78
CA MET A 123 -4.80 3.88 -7.91
C MET A 123 -3.64 2.89 -8.02
N ASN A 124 -2.43 3.38 -7.76
CA ASN A 124 -1.27 2.50 -7.57
C ASN A 124 -1.31 1.86 -6.18
N GLY A 125 -0.50 0.82 -5.98
CA GLY A 125 -0.15 0.27 -4.68
C GLY A 125 1.36 0.33 -4.47
N TYR A 126 1.79 0.39 -3.23
CA TYR A 126 3.20 0.45 -2.85
C TYR A 126 3.41 -0.33 -1.57
N GLY A 127 4.52 -1.08 -1.50
CA GLY A 127 4.96 -1.66 -0.22
C GLY A 127 5.34 -0.59 0.80
N SER A 128 5.57 0.65 0.35
CA SER A 128 5.99 1.83 1.11
C SER A 128 7.35 1.67 1.78
N HIS A 129 7.47 0.72 2.70
CA HIS A 129 8.70 0.37 3.40
C HIS A 129 9.79 -0.10 2.45
N THR A 130 11.03 0.08 2.91
CA THR A 130 12.16 -0.64 2.34
C THR A 130 12.11 -2.08 2.83
N PHE A 131 12.26 -3.03 1.91
CA PHE A 131 12.42 -4.44 2.21
C PHE A 131 13.83 -4.88 1.80
N LYS A 132 14.20 -6.12 2.13
CA LYS A 132 15.44 -6.75 1.69
C LYS A 132 15.08 -7.96 0.84
N MET A 133 15.77 -8.13 -0.28
CA MET A 133 15.74 -9.34 -1.09
C MET A 133 17.08 -10.05 -0.97
N VAL A 134 17.04 -11.39 -0.94
CA VAL A 134 18.23 -12.24 -0.84
C VAL A 134 18.21 -13.24 -1.97
N ASN A 135 19.26 -13.27 -2.80
CA ASN A 135 19.35 -14.17 -3.95
C ASN A 135 19.82 -15.58 -3.54
N LYS A 136 19.97 -16.48 -4.51
CA LYS A 136 20.39 -17.89 -4.30
C LYS A 136 21.81 -18.04 -3.73
N ASP A 137 22.65 -17.02 -3.90
CA ASP A 137 24.03 -16.97 -3.43
C ASP A 137 24.13 -16.21 -2.09
N ASP A 138 23.00 -16.04 -1.41
CA ASP A 138 22.82 -15.31 -0.14
C ASP A 138 23.31 -13.85 -0.16
N GLN A 139 23.30 -13.22 -1.35
CA GLN A 139 23.65 -11.80 -1.50
C GLN A 139 22.40 -10.93 -1.32
N PRO A 140 22.43 -9.97 -0.38
CA PRO A 140 21.29 -9.11 -0.11
C PRO A 140 21.30 -7.81 -0.93
N VAL A 141 20.12 -7.34 -1.30
CA VAL A 141 19.86 -5.97 -1.77
C VAL A 141 18.63 -5.42 -1.07
N TYR A 142 18.54 -4.10 -0.94
CA TYR A 142 17.30 -3.46 -0.51
C TYR A 142 16.38 -3.24 -1.71
N CYS A 143 15.07 -3.23 -1.46
CA CYS A 143 14.07 -2.97 -2.50
C CYS A 143 12.86 -2.19 -2.00
N LYS A 144 12.14 -1.59 -2.97
CA LYS A 144 10.80 -0.99 -2.80
C LYS A 144 9.86 -1.62 -3.81
N PHE A 145 8.66 -2.03 -3.39
CA PHE A 145 7.63 -2.61 -4.27
C PHE A 145 6.65 -1.55 -4.78
N HIS A 146 6.30 -1.62 -6.07
CA HIS A 146 5.37 -0.70 -6.75
C HIS A 146 4.40 -1.48 -7.63
N PHE A 147 3.11 -1.43 -7.31
CA PHE A 147 2.02 -1.86 -8.19
C PHE A 147 1.49 -0.66 -8.97
N LYS A 148 1.73 -0.63 -10.28
CA LYS A 148 1.24 0.44 -11.15
C LYS A 148 -0.09 0.02 -11.78
N THR A 149 -1.15 0.79 -11.59
CA THR A 149 -2.45 0.48 -12.23
C THR A 149 -2.29 0.51 -13.75
N ASP A 150 -2.82 -0.51 -14.41
CA ASP A 150 -2.86 -0.57 -15.87
C ASP A 150 -4.10 0.17 -16.43
N GLN A 151 -5.00 0.67 -15.57
CA GLN A 151 -6.22 1.39 -15.94
C GLN A 151 -6.03 2.92 -15.98
N GLY A 152 -4.84 3.39 -15.58
CA GLY A 152 -4.53 4.82 -15.43
C GLY A 152 -5.02 5.39 -14.10
N ILE A 153 -4.27 6.39 -13.61
CA ILE A 153 -4.63 7.12 -12.39
C ILE A 153 -5.82 8.04 -12.67
N LYS A 154 -6.84 7.98 -11.81
CA LYS A 154 -8.00 8.88 -11.82
C LYS A 154 -8.39 9.23 -10.39
N ASN A 155 -8.88 10.46 -10.22
CA ASN A 155 -9.17 11.06 -8.95
C ASN A 155 -10.47 11.87 -9.02
N MET A 156 -11.22 11.86 -7.92
CA MET A 156 -12.33 12.77 -7.71
C MET A 156 -11.79 14.07 -7.12
N ASN A 157 -12.30 15.22 -7.58
CA ASN A 157 -12.12 16.47 -6.86
C ASN A 157 -12.96 16.48 -5.56
N ALA A 158 -12.85 17.55 -4.77
CA ALA A 158 -13.52 17.63 -3.48
C ALA A 158 -15.05 17.57 -3.59
N GLU A 159 -15.64 18.28 -4.57
CA GLU A 159 -17.09 18.29 -4.78
C GLU A 159 -17.62 16.92 -5.21
N GLN A 160 -16.92 16.26 -6.13
CA GLN A 160 -17.26 14.91 -6.60
C GLN A 160 -17.20 13.89 -5.48
N ALA A 161 -16.14 13.93 -4.65
CA ALA A 161 -16.00 13.01 -3.52
C ALA A 161 -17.10 13.22 -2.47
N ALA A 162 -17.46 14.48 -2.19
CA ALA A 162 -18.55 14.83 -1.28
C ALA A 162 -19.91 14.36 -1.81
N GLN A 163 -20.19 14.58 -3.10
CA GLN A 163 -21.41 14.10 -3.74
C GLN A 163 -21.49 12.57 -3.70
N MET A 164 -20.39 11.88 -4.05
CA MET A 164 -20.34 10.41 -4.00
C MET A 164 -20.55 9.87 -2.59
N SER A 165 -20.04 10.57 -1.58
CA SER A 165 -20.26 10.19 -0.17
C SER A 165 -21.74 10.25 0.23
N ALA A 166 -22.54 11.08 -0.43
CA ALA A 166 -23.97 11.19 -0.19
C ALA A 166 -24.77 10.19 -1.04
N ASP A 167 -24.37 10.00 -2.30
CA ASP A 167 -25.11 9.19 -3.27
C ASP A 167 -24.85 7.69 -3.12
N ASP A 168 -23.59 7.29 -2.89
CA ASP A 168 -23.17 5.89 -2.82
C ASP A 168 -21.93 5.74 -1.90
N PRO A 169 -22.11 5.58 -0.58
CA PRO A 169 -20.99 5.41 0.34
C PRO A 169 -20.18 4.13 0.07
N ASP A 170 -20.71 3.17 -0.70
CA ASP A 170 -20.06 1.92 -1.08
C ASP A 170 -19.49 1.95 -2.51
N TYR A 171 -19.28 3.14 -3.08
CA TYR A 171 -18.91 3.34 -4.48
C TYR A 171 -17.72 2.51 -4.94
N SER A 172 -16.63 2.48 -4.17
CA SER A 172 -15.39 1.80 -4.59
C SER A 172 -15.54 0.28 -4.54
N ILE A 173 -16.30 -0.23 -3.57
CA ILE A 173 -16.71 -1.64 -3.51
C ILE A 173 -17.55 -2.01 -4.73
N ARG A 174 -18.58 -1.21 -5.04
CA ARG A 174 -19.49 -1.43 -6.18
C ARG A 174 -18.74 -1.40 -7.51
N ASP A 175 -17.88 -0.40 -7.71
CA ASP A 175 -17.04 -0.27 -8.89
C ASP A 175 -16.19 -1.52 -9.13
N LEU A 176 -15.45 -1.96 -8.11
CA LEU A 176 -14.57 -3.12 -8.21
C LEU A 176 -15.36 -4.40 -8.49
N TYR A 177 -16.44 -4.62 -7.74
CA TYR A 177 -17.27 -5.82 -7.90
C TYR A 177 -17.84 -5.91 -9.32
N ASN A 178 -18.43 -4.82 -9.82
CA ASN A 178 -19.05 -4.77 -11.15
C ASN A 178 -18.02 -4.92 -12.26
N ALA A 179 -16.83 -4.33 -12.12
CA ALA A 179 -15.75 -4.48 -13.09
C ALA A 179 -15.33 -5.95 -13.23
N ILE A 180 -15.15 -6.67 -12.12
CA ILE A 180 -14.81 -8.08 -12.13
C ILE A 180 -15.96 -8.93 -12.69
N ALA A 181 -17.20 -8.70 -12.23
CA ALA A 181 -18.37 -9.45 -12.64
C ALA A 181 -18.69 -9.32 -14.15
N SER A 182 -18.37 -8.16 -14.74
CA SER A 182 -18.53 -7.90 -16.18
C SER A 182 -17.34 -8.36 -17.04
N GLY A 183 -16.34 -9.01 -16.44
CA GLY A 183 -15.13 -9.46 -17.14
C GLY A 183 -14.09 -8.37 -17.40
N ASN A 184 -14.33 -7.13 -16.96
CA ASN A 184 -13.38 -6.02 -16.99
C ASN A 184 -12.40 -6.08 -15.80
N SER A 185 -11.69 -7.21 -15.70
CA SER A 185 -10.76 -7.51 -14.60
C SER A 185 -9.65 -6.46 -14.50
N PRO A 186 -9.53 -5.71 -13.38
CA PRO A 186 -8.44 -4.77 -13.20
C PRO A 186 -7.10 -5.50 -13.01
N SER A 187 -6.03 -4.85 -13.45
CA SER A 187 -4.67 -5.35 -13.32
C SER A 187 -3.67 -4.25 -12.94
N TRP A 188 -2.59 -4.69 -12.30
CA TRP A 188 -1.46 -3.86 -11.92
C TRP A 188 -0.15 -4.51 -12.35
N THR A 189 0.75 -3.71 -12.91
CA THR A 189 2.12 -4.13 -13.18
C THR A 189 2.97 -3.97 -11.92
N LEU A 190 3.49 -5.09 -11.38
CA LEU A 190 4.44 -5.09 -10.27
C LEU A 190 5.83 -4.70 -10.77
N LYS A 191 6.44 -3.73 -10.10
CA LYS A 191 7.80 -3.26 -10.33
C LYS A 191 8.55 -3.16 -9.00
N ILE A 192 9.88 -3.21 -9.06
CA ILE A 192 10.75 -2.97 -7.90
C ILE A 192 11.75 -1.86 -8.20
N GLN A 193 12.13 -1.11 -7.17
CA GLN A 193 13.44 -0.42 -7.15
C GLN A 193 14.41 -1.31 -6.38
N VAL A 194 15.70 -1.24 -6.72
CA VAL A 194 16.75 -2.00 -6.05
C VAL A 194 17.88 -1.06 -5.66
N MET A 195 18.37 -1.19 -4.43
CA MET A 195 19.48 -0.42 -3.87
C MET A 195 20.46 -1.39 -3.21
N THR A 196 21.75 -1.31 -3.56
CA THR A 196 22.79 -2.11 -2.90
C THR A 196 23.08 -1.58 -1.50
N PHE A 197 23.70 -2.38 -0.65
CA PHE A 197 24.11 -1.94 0.70
C PHE A 197 25.12 -0.78 0.63
N GLU A 198 26.03 -0.79 -0.34
CA GLU A 198 26.97 0.32 -0.56
C GLU A 198 26.24 1.61 -0.96
N GLN A 199 25.25 1.52 -1.85
CA GLN A 199 24.42 2.67 -2.23
C GLN A 199 23.62 3.19 -1.03
N ALA A 200 23.05 2.30 -0.22
CA ALA A 200 22.32 2.67 1.00
C ALA A 200 23.21 3.43 2.00
N GLY A 201 24.49 3.05 2.14
CA GLY A 201 25.45 3.74 2.99
C GLY A 201 25.88 5.13 2.49
N LYS A 202 25.57 5.48 1.24
CA LYS A 202 25.88 6.78 0.62
C LYS A 202 24.62 7.58 0.26
N PHE A 203 23.44 7.07 0.58
CA PHE A 203 22.18 7.72 0.21
C PHE A 203 22.00 9.01 1.02
N GLU A 204 21.51 10.06 0.36
CA GLU A 204 21.39 11.41 0.97
C GLU A 204 20.46 11.43 2.19
N PHE A 205 19.44 10.57 2.17
CA PHE A 205 18.52 10.38 3.30
C PHE A 205 18.75 9.00 3.94
N ASN A 206 18.13 8.78 5.10
CA ASN A 206 18.01 7.41 5.60
C ASN A 206 17.15 6.58 4.62
N PRO A 207 17.68 5.53 3.97
CA PRO A 207 16.95 4.73 2.99
C PRO A 207 15.82 3.89 3.61
N PHE A 208 15.76 3.83 4.94
CA PHE A 208 14.72 3.15 5.73
C PHE A 208 13.72 4.13 6.37
N ASP A 209 13.81 5.43 6.07
CA ASP A 209 12.83 6.42 6.52
C ASP A 209 11.55 6.33 5.67
N LEU A 210 10.45 5.86 6.27
CA LEU A 210 9.16 5.69 5.60
C LEU A 210 8.54 7.00 5.07
N THR A 211 9.05 8.16 5.47
CA THR A 211 8.62 9.46 4.92
C THR A 211 9.36 9.85 3.63
N LYS A 212 10.28 9.00 3.13
CA LYS A 212 11.12 9.26 1.96
C LYS A 212 10.85 8.27 0.82
N ILE A 213 10.94 8.79 -0.40
CA ILE A 213 10.98 7.98 -1.62
C ILE A 213 12.43 7.78 -2.06
N TRP A 214 12.66 6.75 -2.89
CA TRP A 214 13.89 6.66 -3.68
C TRP A 214 13.62 7.29 -5.05
N PRO A 215 14.36 8.34 -5.46
CA PRO A 215 14.13 8.98 -6.75
C PRO A 215 14.25 7.98 -7.89
N GLN A 216 13.25 7.94 -8.78
CA GLN A 216 13.24 6.99 -9.90
C GLN A 216 14.32 7.27 -10.95
N LYS A 217 14.87 8.49 -10.97
CA LYS A 217 16.03 8.83 -11.79
C LYS A 217 17.27 8.03 -11.39
N ASP A 218 17.47 7.86 -10.09
CA ASP A 218 18.65 7.20 -9.53
C ASP A 218 18.42 5.70 -9.31
N TYR A 219 17.19 5.33 -8.96
CA TYR A 219 16.75 3.95 -8.75
C TYR A 219 15.55 3.63 -9.66
N PRO A 220 15.78 3.31 -10.95
CA PRO A 220 14.71 3.09 -11.91
C PRO A 220 13.84 1.87 -11.57
N LEU A 221 12.60 1.90 -12.02
CA LEU A 221 11.65 0.80 -11.83
C LEU A 221 11.98 -0.38 -12.73
N ILE A 222 12.19 -1.55 -12.13
CA ILE A 222 12.45 -2.83 -12.80
C ILE A 222 11.13 -3.62 -12.86
N PRO A 223 10.62 -4.00 -14.05
CA PRO A 223 9.42 -4.83 -14.16
C PRO A 223 9.61 -6.23 -13.57
N VAL A 224 8.60 -6.72 -12.84
CA VAL A 224 8.62 -8.06 -12.21
C VAL A 224 7.54 -8.97 -12.80
N GLY A 225 6.28 -8.53 -12.75
CA GLY A 225 5.15 -9.34 -13.16
C GLY A 225 3.85 -8.53 -13.22
N ARG A 226 2.71 -9.22 -13.37
CA ARG A 226 1.40 -8.58 -13.44
C ARG A 226 0.43 -9.27 -12.49
N MET A 227 -0.26 -8.45 -11.68
CA MET A 227 -1.35 -8.86 -10.81
C MET A 227 -2.68 -8.61 -11.53
N VAL A 228 -3.61 -9.56 -11.49
CA VAL A 228 -4.94 -9.44 -12.10
C VAL A 228 -5.99 -9.90 -11.10
N LEU A 229 -7.04 -9.12 -10.90
CA LEU A 229 -8.20 -9.50 -10.07
C LEU A 229 -9.34 -9.90 -10.98
N ASN A 230 -9.71 -11.18 -10.96
CA ASN A 230 -10.67 -11.76 -11.89
C ASN A 230 -11.73 -12.64 -11.22
N LEU A 231 -11.81 -12.60 -9.88
CA LEU A 231 -12.78 -13.37 -9.11
C LEU A 231 -13.26 -12.55 -7.91
N ASN A 232 -14.57 -12.36 -7.82
CA ASN A 232 -15.20 -11.76 -6.64
C ASN A 232 -15.34 -12.79 -5.51
N PRO A 233 -15.33 -12.36 -4.24
CA PRO A 233 -15.63 -13.24 -3.11
C PRO A 233 -17.05 -13.81 -3.24
N LYS A 234 -17.25 -15.07 -2.84
CA LYS A 234 -18.60 -15.67 -2.79
C LYS A 234 -19.34 -15.26 -1.52
N ASN A 235 -18.61 -15.04 -0.44
CA ASN A 235 -19.14 -14.50 0.80
C ASN A 235 -18.19 -13.43 1.36
N TYR A 236 -18.65 -12.18 1.40
CA TYR A 236 -17.83 -11.06 1.86
C TYR A 236 -17.30 -11.27 3.28
N PHE A 237 -18.14 -11.70 4.21
CA PHE A 237 -17.73 -11.88 5.60
C PHE A 237 -16.63 -12.95 5.74
N ALA A 238 -16.83 -14.10 5.12
CA ALA A 238 -15.89 -15.22 5.21
C ALA A 238 -14.56 -14.95 4.49
N GLU A 239 -14.58 -14.24 3.36
CA GLU A 239 -13.41 -14.10 2.49
C GLU A 239 -12.74 -12.73 2.55
N VAL A 240 -13.45 -11.68 2.97
CA VAL A 240 -12.95 -10.28 3.01
C VAL A 240 -12.95 -9.69 4.41
N GLU A 241 -13.98 -9.94 5.23
CA GLU A 241 -13.98 -9.41 6.60
C GLU A 241 -13.02 -10.19 7.51
N GLN A 242 -12.93 -11.51 7.32
CA GLN A 242 -12.04 -12.38 8.09
C GLN A 242 -10.61 -12.49 7.53
N ILE A 243 -10.31 -11.86 6.39
CA ILE A 243 -8.97 -11.95 5.81
C ILE A 243 -7.97 -11.21 6.71
N ALA A 244 -6.90 -11.90 7.09
CA ALA A 244 -5.84 -11.33 7.90
C ALA A 244 -4.56 -11.20 7.06
N PHE A 245 -3.92 -10.04 7.14
CA PHE A 245 -2.61 -9.79 6.54
C PHE A 245 -1.62 -9.43 7.65
N SER A 246 -0.40 -9.94 7.54
CA SER A 246 0.69 -9.56 8.44
C SER A 246 1.97 -9.30 7.66
N PRO A 247 2.63 -8.13 7.79
CA PRO A 247 3.95 -7.90 7.20
C PRO A 247 5.00 -8.93 7.60
N SER A 248 4.82 -9.64 8.73
CA SER A 248 5.70 -10.72 9.17
C SER A 248 5.57 -12.01 8.36
N HIS A 249 4.48 -12.18 7.59
CA HIS A 249 4.34 -13.29 6.66
C HIS A 249 5.21 -13.04 5.42
N MET A 250 6.48 -13.46 5.53
CA MET A 250 7.47 -13.41 4.46
C MET A 250 7.93 -14.82 4.10
N ILE A 251 8.47 -14.96 2.89
CA ILE A 251 9.00 -16.21 2.34
C ILE A 251 10.51 -16.10 2.10
N PRO A 252 11.25 -17.23 2.02
CA PRO A 252 12.68 -17.20 1.73
C PRO A 252 13.01 -16.32 0.51
N GLY A 253 13.96 -15.42 0.67
CA GLY A 253 14.35 -14.46 -0.37
C GLY A 253 13.68 -13.09 -0.29
N ILE A 254 12.72 -12.89 0.61
CA ILE A 254 12.13 -11.59 0.96
C ILE A 254 12.19 -11.44 2.49
N GLU A 255 12.75 -10.33 2.96
CA GLU A 255 12.98 -10.07 4.38
C GLU A 255 12.67 -8.60 4.73
N ALA A 256 12.45 -8.33 6.01
CA ALA A 256 12.30 -6.97 6.50
C ALA A 256 13.64 -6.21 6.46
N SER A 257 13.58 -4.89 6.28
CA SER A 257 14.72 -3.99 6.50
C SER A 257 14.70 -3.42 7.93
N PRO A 258 15.72 -2.66 8.34
CA PRO A 258 15.73 -1.91 9.60
C PRO A 258 14.77 -0.71 9.67
N ASP A 259 13.85 -0.54 8.72
CA ASP A 259 12.78 0.48 8.80
C ASP A 259 11.99 0.29 10.10
N LYS A 260 12.09 1.27 11.01
CA LYS A 260 11.46 1.21 12.33
C LYS A 260 9.95 0.93 12.25
N MET A 261 9.27 1.53 11.27
CA MET A 261 7.83 1.35 11.11
C MET A 261 7.47 -0.06 10.63
N LEU A 262 8.36 -0.72 9.87
CA LEU A 262 8.17 -2.11 9.47
C LEU A 262 8.46 -3.09 10.62
N GLN A 263 9.34 -2.71 11.55
CA GLN A 263 9.73 -3.52 12.69
C GLN A 263 8.71 -3.51 13.84
N GLY A 264 7.96 -2.42 14.00
CA GLY A 264 6.90 -2.29 15.01
C GLY A 264 5.59 -2.89 14.55
#